data_AF-A0A3M6V066-F1
#
_entry.id   AF-A0A3M6V066-F1
#
_cell.length_a   1.000
_cell.length_b   1.000
_cell.length_c   1.000
_cell.angle_alpha   90.00
_cell.angle_beta   90.00
_cell.angle_gamma   90.00
#
_symmetry.space_group_name_H-M   'P 1'
#
loop_
_entity.id
_entity.type
_entity.pdbx_description
1 polymer ?
#
loop_
_entity_poly.entity_id
_entity_poly.type
_entity_poly.pdbx_seq_one_letter_code
_entity_poly.pdbx_strand_id
1 'polypeptide(L)' 'MPKPRHVDDTLYKIMQDCWQENPDDRPIFENLKNDLKEMENQHQRLINMQHYDNILYASMD' A
#
# COMPACT_ATOMS: atom_id res chain seq x y z
N MET A 1 9.18 -3.93 5.75
CA MET A 1 9.32 -2.65 5.02
C MET A 1 9.02 -1.51 5.99
N PRO A 2 9.66 -0.32 5.90
CA PRO A 2 9.18 0.88 6.59
C PRO A 2 7.97 1.49 5.88
N LYS A 3 7.02 2.06 6.62
CA LYS A 3 5.86 2.75 6.04
C LYS A 3 6.28 4.08 5.39
N PRO A 4 5.99 4.31 4.10
CA PRO A 4 6.19 5.62 3.49
C PRO A 4 5.25 6.68 4.08
N ARG A 5 5.77 7.89 4.33
CA ARG A 5 5.00 8.98 4.95
C ARG A 5 3.77 9.42 4.14
N HIS A 6 3.80 9.24 2.83
CA HIS A 6 2.74 9.64 1.91
C HIS A 6 1.68 8.55 1.67
N VAL A 7 1.81 7.38 2.31
CA VAL A 7 0.88 6.25 2.14
C VAL A 7 0.02 6.12 3.40
N ASP A 8 -1.29 5.96 3.23
CA ASP A 8 -2.24 5.73 4.32
C ASP A 8 -2.01 4.37 5.00
N ASP A 9 -2.37 4.25 6.29
CA ASP A 9 -2.23 2.99 7.04
C ASP A 9 -2.99 1.83 6.40
N THR A 10 -4.14 2.12 5.80
CA THR A 10 -5.02 1.13 5.18
C THR A 10 -4.36 0.50 3.95
N LEU A 11 -3.81 1.35 3.06
CA LEU A 11 -3.09 0.88 1.88
C LEU A 11 -1.76 0.22 2.27
N TYR A 12 -1.09 0.73 3.30
CA TYR A 12 0.14 0.14 3.80
C TYR A 12 -0.10 -1.26 4.40
N LYS A 13 -1.23 -1.49 5.09
CA LYS A 13 -1.59 -2.80 5.62
C LYS A 13 -1.72 -3.85 4.51
N ILE A 14 -2.34 -3.51 3.38
CA ILE A 14 -2.37 -4.38 2.18
C ILE A 14 -0.95 -4.77 1.74
N MET A 15 -0.04 -3.80 1.66
CA MET A 15 1.35 -4.08 1.27
C MET A 15 2.04 -5.03 2.27
N GLN A 16 1.80 -4.86 3.58
CA GLN A 16 2.32 -5.76 4.60
C GLN A 16 1.76 -7.18 4.45
N ASP A 17 0.46 -7.30 4.13
CA ASP A 17 -0.18 -8.61 3.93
C ASP A 17 0.37 -9.34 2.70
N CYS A 18 0.70 -8.61 1.63
CA CYS A 18 1.41 -9.17 0.47
C CYS A 18 2.83 -9.68 0.81
N TRP A 19 3.42 -9.24 1.92
CA TRP A 19 4.76 -9.62 2.35
C TRP A 19 4.79 -10.41 3.66
N GLN A 20 3.72 -11.14 3.99
CA GLN A 20 3.77 -12.10 5.09
C GLN A 20 4.89 -13.13 4.88
N GLU A 21 5.58 -13.47 5.96
CA GLU A 21 6.70 -14.43 5.94
C GLU A 21 6.22 -15.79 5.42
N ASN A 22 5.10 -16.25 5.96
CA ASN A 22 4.40 -17.43 5.49
C ASN A 22 3.66 -17.13 4.17
N PRO A 23 3.95 -17.85 3.07
CA PRO A 23 3.26 -17.67 1.79
C PRO A 23 1.75 -17.90 1.86
N ASP A 24 1.29 -18.81 2.72
CA ASP A 24 -0.13 -19.16 2.84
C ASP A 24 -0.97 -18.06 3.49
N ASP A 25 -0.32 -17.13 4.22
CA ASP A 25 -0.96 -15.98 4.85
C ASP A 25 -1.07 -14.77 3.91
N ARG A 26 -0.49 -14.84 2.70
CA ARG A 26 -0.54 -13.76 1.71
C ARG A 26 -1.91 -13.75 1.01
N PRO A 27 -2.47 -12.56 0.70
CA PRO A 27 -3.72 -12.47 -0.01
C PRO A 27 -3.60 -13.02 -1.43
N ILE A 28 -4.62 -13.72 -1.88
CA ILE A 28 -4.79 -14.03 -3.30
C ILE A 28 -5.22 -12.78 -4.07
N PHE A 29 -4.99 -12.77 -5.38
CA PHE A 29 -5.32 -11.62 -6.24
C PHE A 29 -6.79 -11.21 -6.19
N GLU A 30 -7.71 -12.16 -6.00
CA GLU A 30 -9.14 -11.85 -5.90
C GLU A 30 -9.45 -11.00 -4.66
N ASN A 31 -8.91 -11.37 -3.49
CA ASN A 31 -9.07 -10.60 -2.26
C ASN A 31 -8.43 -9.22 -2.40
N LEU A 32 -7.19 -9.17 -2.89
CA LEU A 32 -6.48 -7.90 -3.12
C LEU A 32 -7.27 -6.94 -4.02
N LYS A 33 -7.88 -7.45 -5.09
CA LYS A 33 -8.73 -6.66 -6.00
C LYS A 33 -9.98 -6.13 -5.29
N ASN A 34 -10.62 -6.96 -4.46
CA ASN A 34 -11.83 -6.57 -3.75
C ASN A 34 -11.54 -5.48 -2.70
N ASP A 35 -10.45 -5.65 -1.94
CA ASP A 35 -10.04 -4.67 -0.92
C ASP A 35 -9.71 -3.31 -1.56
N LEU A 36 -8.96 -3.30 -2.67
CA LEU A 36 -8.65 -2.06 -3.39
C LEU A 36 -9.89 -1.37 -3.95
N LYS A 37 -10.86 -2.14 -4.47
CA LYS A 37 -12.13 -1.59 -4.96
C LYS A 37 -12.97 -0.99 -3.84
N GLU A 38 -12.98 -1.61 -2.66
CA GLU A 38 -13.69 -1.06 -1.51
C GLU A 38 -13.12 0.31 -1.11
N MET A 39 -11.79 0.42 -1.06
CA MET A 39 -11.13 1.69 -0.74
C MET A 39 -11.39 2.77 -1.80
N GLU A 40 -11.38 2.38 -3.08
CA GLU A 40 -11.73 3.27 -4.20
C GLU A 40 -13.17 3.80 -4.06
N ASN A 41 -14.13 2.91 -3.77
CA ASN A 41 -15.55 3.26 -3.60
C ASN A 41 -15.80 4.16 -2.39
N GLN A 42 -14.95 4.10 -1.37
CA GLN A 42 -15.00 4.98 -0.21
C GLN A 42 -14.33 6.35 -0.46
N HIS A 43 -13.80 6.58 -1.66
CA HIS A 43 -13.06 7.80 -2.04
C HIS A 43 -11.96 8.18 -1.04
N GLN A 44 -11.30 7.17 -0.46
CA GLN A 44 -10.23 7.38 0.51
C GLN A 44 -9.01 8.01 -0.16
N ARG A 45 -8.44 9.04 0.46
CA ARG A 45 -7.14 9.59 0.06
C ARG A 45 -6.01 8.70 0.58
N LEU A 46 -5.73 7.61 -0.13
CA LEU A 46 -4.71 6.62 0.26
C LEU A 46 -3.26 7.07 0.01
N ILE A 47 -3.07 8.01 -0.91
CA ILE A 47 -1.75 8.53 -1.30
C ILE A 47 -1.81 10.05 -1.20
N ASN A 48 -0.97 10.63 -0.35
CA ASN A 48 -0.82 12.06 -0.21
C ASN A 48 0.43 12.56 -0.93
N MET A 49 0.26 13.02 -2.17
CA MET A 49 1.36 13.54 -2.99
C MET A 49 2.06 14.78 -2.40
N GLN A 50 1.45 15.50 -1.45
CA GLN A 50 2.13 16.62 -0.77
C GLN A 50 3.25 16.14 0.16
N HIS A 51 3.18 14.90 0.63
CA HIS A 51 4.21 14.28 1.47
C HIS A 51 5.14 13.36 0.68
N TYR A 52 5.03 13.34 -0.64
CA TYR A 52 5.88 12.51 -1.50
C TYR A 52 7.30 13.09 -1.54
N ASP A 53 8.29 12.29 -1.18
CA ASP A 53 9.69 12.70 -1.13
C ASP A 53 10.37 12.39 -2.47
N ASN A 54 10.33 13.36 -3.39
CA ASN A 54 10.93 13.21 -4.72
C ASN A 54 12.43 12.89 -4.68
N ILE A 55 13.16 13.33 -3.64
CA ILE A 55 14.61 13.12 -3.55
C ILE A 55 14.90 11.67 -3.13
N LEU A 56 14.16 11.17 -2.15
CA LEU A 56 14.24 9.77 -1.71
C LEU A 56 13.94 8.79 -2.86
N TYR A 57 12.92 9.09 -3.68
CA TYR A 57 12.52 8.20 -4.78
C TYR A 57 13.32 8.37 -6.08
N ALA A 58 14.00 9.52 -6.28
CA ALA A 58 14.86 9.73 -7.44
C ALA A 58 16.22 9.00 -7.33
N SER A 59 16.58 8.55 -6.14
CA SER A 59 17.86 7.89 -5.84
C SER A 59 17.72 6.37 -5.74
N MET A 60 17.02 5.76 -6.71
CA MET A 60 17.08 4.30 -6.90
C MET A 60 18.33 3.97 -7.74
N ASP A 61 19.33 3.36 -7.11
CA ASP A 61 20.42 2.65 -7.81
C ASP A 61 19.89 1.40 -8.54
#